data_AF-A0A833GVT6-F1
#
_entry.id   AF-A0A833GVT6-F1
#
_cell.length_a   1.000
_cell.length_b   1.000
_cell.length_c   1.000
_cell.angle_alpha   90.00
_cell.angle_beta   90.00
_cell.angle_gamma   90.00
#
_symmetry.space_group_name_H-M   'P 1'
#
loop_
_entity.id
_entity.type
_entity.pdbx_description
1 polymer ?
#
loop_
_entity_poly.entity_id
_entity_poly.type
_entity_poly.pdbx_seq_one_letter_code
_entity_poly.pdbx_strand_id
1 'polypeptide(L)'
;MTKAYLPNRRVGAAINAHALACEIMAVQIDPSISVLMRAQGSQEEICRAIDGGSPVGIFMQLTPSGHFIALIGYEQTADGLVFVAHDSYGNFYPSWNPQSLGKGASVRYPADWLHSKLPGGWGWYYYWKRP
;
A
#
# COMPACT_ATOMS: atom_id res chain seq x y z
N MET A 1 0.46 19.38 31.03
CA MET A 1 1.35 18.86 29.97
C MET A 1 0.50 18.33 28.83
N THR A 2 0.40 19.09 27.74
CA THR A 2 -0.20 18.61 26.49
C THR A 2 0.74 17.57 25.90
N LYS A 3 0.32 16.29 25.85
CA LYS A 3 1.09 15.26 25.15
C LYS A 3 1.23 15.71 23.70
N ALA A 4 2.48 15.96 23.27
CA ALA A 4 2.76 16.30 21.88
C ALA A 4 2.14 15.24 20.97
N TYR A 5 1.36 15.71 20.00
CA TYR A 5 0.87 14.86 18.93
C TYR A 5 2.08 14.25 18.22
N LEU A 6 2.20 12.91 18.23
CA LEU A 6 3.26 12.17 17.53
C LEU A 6 2.67 11.69 16.20
N PRO A 7 2.97 12.37 15.06
CA PRO A 7 2.38 12.04 13.77
C PRO A 7 2.52 10.55 13.41
N ASN A 8 3.65 9.94 13.77
CA ASN A 8 3.98 8.55 13.46
C ASN A 8 3.08 7.52 14.17
N ARG A 9 2.43 7.87 15.29
CA ARG A 9 1.51 6.93 15.96
C ARG A 9 0.19 6.77 15.21
N ARG A 10 -0.30 7.84 14.54
CA ARG A 10 -1.50 7.74 13.69
C ARG A 10 -1.23 6.86 12.47
N VAL A 11 -0.03 6.94 11.91
CA VAL A 11 0.42 6.09 10.80
C VAL A 11 0.36 4.61 11.16
N GLY A 12 1.00 4.21 12.27
CA GLY A 12 0.97 2.81 12.73
C GLY A 12 -0.44 2.31 13.03
N ALA A 13 -1.30 3.16 13.62
CA ALA A 13 -2.69 2.82 13.88
C ALA A 13 -3.50 2.60 12.59
N ALA A 14 -3.30 3.43 11.56
CA ALA A 14 -3.96 3.30 10.26
C ALA A 14 -3.53 2.00 9.53
N ILE A 15 -2.24 1.66 9.56
CA ILE A 15 -1.70 0.41 8.98
C ILE A 15 -2.33 -0.81 9.67
N ASN A 16 -2.36 -0.83 11.00
CA ASN A 16 -2.88 -1.96 11.75
C ASN A 16 -4.40 -2.18 11.53
N ALA A 17 -5.18 -1.09 11.40
CA ALA A 17 -6.61 -1.19 11.14
C ALA A 17 -6.91 -1.89 9.80
N HIS A 18 -6.10 -1.63 8.76
CA HIS A 18 -6.25 -2.31 7.48
C HIS A 18 -5.76 -3.75 7.51
N ALA A 19 -4.62 -4.02 8.17
CA ALA A 19 -4.13 -5.39 8.37
C ALA A 19 -5.21 -6.25 9.04
N LEU A 20 -5.85 -5.73 10.10
CA LEU A 20 -6.97 -6.38 10.77
C LEU A 20 -8.16 -6.60 9.85
N ALA A 21 -8.53 -5.60 9.04
CA ALA A 21 -9.64 -5.73 8.08
C ALA A 21 -9.36 -6.80 7.00
N CYS A 22 -8.14 -6.81 6.46
CA CYS A 22 -7.70 -7.83 5.50
C CYS A 22 -7.66 -9.22 6.14
N GLU A 23 -7.22 -9.34 7.40
CA GLU A 23 -7.18 -10.61 8.10
C GLU A 23 -8.59 -11.17 8.33
N ILE A 24 -9.53 -10.33 8.77
CA ILE A 24 -10.94 -10.70 8.93
C ILE A 24 -11.52 -11.20 7.60
N MET A 25 -11.32 -10.46 6.51
CA MET A 25 -11.83 -10.87 5.19
C MET A 25 -11.14 -12.13 4.65
N ALA A 26 -9.82 -12.25 4.83
CA ALA A 26 -9.08 -13.40 4.35
C ALA A 26 -9.44 -14.68 5.10
N VAL A 27 -9.59 -14.62 6.43
CA VAL A 27 -10.00 -15.76 7.27
C VAL A 27 -11.41 -16.24 6.92
N GLN A 28 -12.31 -15.34 6.47
CA GLN A 28 -13.64 -15.73 5.97
C GLN A 28 -13.57 -16.54 4.67
N ILE A 29 -12.53 -16.36 3.86
CA ILE A 29 -12.35 -17.04 2.57
C ILE A 29 -11.53 -18.32 2.74
N ASP A 30 -10.39 -18.24 3.42
CA ASP A 30 -9.51 -19.38 3.71
C ASP A 30 -8.80 -19.15 5.06
N PRO A 31 -9.11 -19.95 6.10
CA PRO A 31 -8.55 -19.79 7.44
C PRO A 31 -7.05 -20.12 7.54
N SER A 32 -6.43 -20.67 6.49
CA SER A 32 -4.98 -20.89 6.43
C SER A 32 -4.18 -19.64 6.04
N ILE A 33 -4.88 -18.57 5.70
CA ILE A 33 -4.29 -17.31 5.30
C ILE A 33 -3.88 -16.49 6.54
N SER A 34 -2.74 -15.81 6.46
CA SER A 34 -2.31 -14.84 7.48
C SER A 34 -1.88 -13.54 6.85
N VAL A 35 -2.19 -12.43 7.51
CA VAL A 35 -1.68 -11.12 7.14
C VAL A 35 -0.27 -10.97 7.70
N LEU A 36 0.70 -10.78 6.80
CA LEU A 36 2.08 -10.54 7.16
C LEU A 36 2.32 -9.04 7.16
N MET A 37 2.76 -8.50 8.30
CA MET A 37 3.29 -7.14 8.38
C MET A 37 4.81 -7.21 8.28
N ARG A 38 5.37 -6.66 7.21
CA ARG A 38 6.83 -6.46 7.11
C ARG A 38 7.15 -4.97 7.06
N ALA A 39 8.12 -4.57 7.86
CA ALA A 39 8.83 -3.32 7.63
C ALA A 39 9.80 -3.54 6.46
N GLN A 40 9.76 -2.68 5.43
CA GLN A 40 10.75 -2.62 4.35
C GLN A 40 10.83 -3.84 3.41
N GLY A 41 9.71 -4.26 2.81
CA GLY A 41 9.69 -5.17 1.66
C GLY A 41 10.41 -4.66 0.40
N SER A 42 11.04 -5.58 -0.31
CA SER A 42 11.68 -5.39 -1.62
C SER A 42 10.65 -5.35 -2.75
N GLN A 43 11.05 -4.82 -3.91
CA GLN A 43 10.19 -4.78 -5.10
C GLN A 43 9.68 -6.19 -5.48
N GLU A 44 10.57 -7.17 -5.40
CA GLU A 44 10.28 -8.58 -5.72
C GLU A 44 9.25 -9.21 -4.79
N GLU A 45 9.27 -8.86 -3.49
CA GLU A 45 8.29 -9.37 -2.52
C GLU A 45 6.88 -8.85 -2.83
N ILE A 46 6.75 -7.60 -3.28
CA ILE A 46 5.47 -7.00 -3.67
C ILE A 46 4.91 -7.73 -4.88
N CYS A 47 5.73 -7.88 -5.93
CA CYS A 47 5.30 -8.56 -7.15
C CYS A 47 4.86 -9.98 -6.83
N ARG A 48 5.62 -10.71 -6.00
CA ARG A 48 5.26 -12.06 -5.55
C ARG A 48 3.95 -12.10 -4.77
N ALA A 49 3.68 -11.12 -3.91
CA ALA A 49 2.42 -11.04 -3.19
C ALA A 49 1.25 -10.79 -4.15
N ILE A 50 1.41 -9.86 -5.09
CA ILE A 50 0.42 -9.55 -6.13
C ILE A 50 0.14 -10.77 -7.01
N ASP A 51 1.19 -11.48 -7.47
CA ASP A 51 1.08 -12.71 -8.27
C ASP A 51 0.36 -13.83 -7.49
N GLY A 52 0.55 -13.87 -6.17
CA GLY A 52 -0.19 -14.73 -5.23
C GLY A 52 -1.64 -14.29 -5.01
N GLY A 53 -2.12 -13.29 -5.75
CA GLY A 53 -3.47 -12.75 -5.66
C GLY A 53 -3.69 -11.84 -4.44
N SER A 54 -2.62 -11.33 -3.83
CA SER A 54 -2.69 -10.53 -2.60
C SER A 54 -2.39 -9.06 -2.88
N PRO A 55 -3.36 -8.15 -2.70
CA PRO A 55 -3.07 -6.72 -2.74
C PRO A 55 -2.13 -6.36 -1.59
N VAL A 56 -1.31 -5.34 -1.82
CA VAL A 56 -0.27 -4.93 -0.89
C VAL A 56 -0.54 -3.51 -0.41
N GLY A 57 -0.87 -3.38 0.86
CA GLY A 57 -1.09 -2.08 1.47
C GLY A 57 0.20 -1.32 1.72
N ILE A 58 0.26 -0.03 1.39
CA ILE A 58 1.44 0.80 1.62
C ILE A 58 1.09 2.17 2.21
N PHE A 59 1.93 2.61 3.15
CA PHE A 59 1.91 3.97 3.67
C PHE A 59 3.03 4.79 3.05
N MET A 60 2.69 5.93 2.46
CA MET A 60 3.61 6.88 1.81
C MET A 60 3.48 8.28 2.40
N GLN A 61 4.56 9.04 2.39
CA GLN A 61 4.56 10.41 2.92
C GLN A 61 4.28 11.44 1.81
N LEU A 62 3.11 11.36 1.18
CA LEU A 62 2.66 12.38 0.22
C LEU A 62 2.14 13.65 0.89
N THR A 63 1.64 13.54 2.12
CA THR A 63 1.15 14.66 2.92
C THR A 63 1.85 14.69 4.29
N PRO A 64 1.77 15.78 5.07
CA PRO A 64 2.28 15.81 6.44
C PRO A 64 1.67 14.75 7.36
N SER A 65 0.43 14.32 7.09
CA SER A 65 -0.23 13.24 7.83
C SER A 65 0.06 11.86 7.25
N GLY A 66 0.79 11.81 6.12
CA GLY A 66 0.96 10.63 5.29
C GLY A 66 -0.28 10.28 4.47
N HIS A 67 -0.16 9.25 3.67
CA HIS A 67 -1.16 8.79 2.73
C HIS A 67 -1.05 7.28 2.58
N PHE A 68 -2.17 6.62 2.36
CA PHE A 68 -2.25 5.17 2.31
C PHE A 68 -2.88 4.73 0.98
N ILE A 69 -2.24 3.77 0.30
CA ILE A 69 -2.76 3.18 -0.93
C ILE A 69 -2.59 1.66 -0.88
N ALA A 70 -3.35 0.94 -1.71
CA ALA A 70 -3.17 -0.49 -1.89
C ALA A 70 -2.66 -0.78 -3.30
N LEU A 71 -1.51 -1.43 -3.45
CA LEU A 71 -1.04 -1.95 -4.72
C LEU A 71 -1.87 -3.20 -5.07
N ILE A 72 -2.49 -3.18 -6.24
CA ILE A 72 -3.40 -4.23 -6.71
C ILE A 72 -2.89 -4.94 -7.98
N GLY A 73 -1.79 -4.46 -8.54
CA GLY A 73 -1.21 -4.95 -9.79
C GLY A 73 0.12 -4.27 -10.10
N TYR A 74 0.79 -4.75 -11.13
CA TYR A 74 1.96 -4.08 -11.71
C TYR A 74 2.05 -4.36 -13.21
N GLU A 75 2.78 -3.51 -13.92
CA GLU A 75 3.03 -3.60 -15.36
C GLU A 75 4.53 -3.42 -15.60
N GLN A 76 5.11 -4.28 -16.45
CA GLN A 76 6.47 -4.10 -16.94
C GLN A 76 6.42 -3.22 -18.19
N THR A 77 7.11 -2.07 -18.16
CA THR A 77 7.17 -1.14 -19.29
C THR A 77 8.62 -1.01 -19.80
N ALA A 78 8.82 -0.32 -20.93
CA ALA A 78 10.16 -0.05 -21.46
C ALA A 78 11.02 0.81 -20.51
N ASP A 79 10.37 1.63 -19.68
CA ASP A 79 11.02 2.57 -18.74
C ASP A 79 11.16 1.99 -17.32
N GLY A 80 10.68 0.75 -17.10
CA GLY A 80 10.77 0.06 -15.81
C GLY A 80 9.43 -0.45 -15.30
N LEU A 81 9.40 -0.79 -14.01
CA LEU A 81 8.23 -1.33 -13.34
C LEU A 81 7.25 -0.22 -12.93
N VAL A 82 5.97 -0.42 -13.21
CA VAL A 82 4.89 0.47 -12.81
C VAL A 82 3.92 -0.29 -11.91
N PHE A 83 3.69 0.20 -10.69
CA PHE A 83 2.67 -0.34 -9.81
C PHE A 83 1.30 0.26 -10.11
N VAL A 84 0.29 -0.59 -10.11
CA VAL A 84 -1.12 -0.19 -10.16
C VAL A 84 -1.65 -0.18 -8.75
N ALA A 85 -2.10 0.98 -8.28
CA ALA A 85 -2.59 1.17 -6.93
C ALA A 85 -4.06 1.58 -6.92
N HIS A 86 -4.82 1.09 -5.95
CA HIS A 86 -6.07 1.67 -5.51
C HIS A 86 -5.77 2.79 -4.50
N ASP A 87 -5.98 4.04 -4.93
CA ASP A 87 -5.73 5.24 -4.13
C ASP A 87 -7.04 5.96 -3.78
N SER A 88 -7.47 5.90 -2.52
CA SER A 88 -8.77 6.42 -2.05
C SER A 88 -8.96 7.93 -2.21
N TYR A 89 -7.87 8.70 -2.28
CA TYR A 89 -7.94 10.15 -2.49
C TYR A 89 -7.84 10.53 -3.98
N GLY A 90 -7.60 9.55 -4.85
CA GLY A 90 -7.37 9.76 -6.27
C GLY A 90 -5.96 10.24 -6.57
N ASN A 91 -5.63 10.34 -7.85
CA ASN A 91 -4.27 10.57 -8.33
C ASN A 91 -3.68 11.89 -7.77
N PHE A 92 -2.60 11.81 -6.99
CA PHE A 92 -1.86 12.97 -6.49
C PHE A 92 -1.08 13.71 -7.59
N TYR A 93 -0.99 13.13 -8.79
CA TYR A 93 -0.53 13.77 -10.02
C TYR A 93 -1.72 14.00 -10.96
N PRO A 94 -2.41 15.16 -10.85
CA PRO A 94 -3.62 15.43 -11.63
C PRO A 94 -3.37 15.48 -13.14
N SER A 95 -2.11 15.61 -13.59
CA SER A 95 -1.74 15.61 -15.01
C SER A 95 -1.96 14.27 -15.72
N TRP A 96 -2.04 13.14 -15.01
CA TRP A 96 -2.10 11.81 -15.63
C TRP A 96 -3.48 11.15 -15.62
N ASN A 97 -4.33 11.43 -14.64
CA ASN A 97 -5.71 10.94 -14.64
C ASN A 97 -6.66 11.85 -13.84
N PRO A 98 -7.12 12.98 -14.41
CA PRO A 98 -8.00 13.93 -13.73
C PRO A 98 -9.34 13.30 -13.29
N GLN A 99 -9.81 12.26 -13.99
CA GLN A 99 -11.10 11.62 -13.74
C GLN A 99 -11.12 10.79 -12.45
N SER A 100 -9.94 10.45 -11.90
CA SER A 100 -9.76 9.65 -10.70
C SER A 100 -9.76 10.45 -9.39
N LEU A 101 -9.70 11.78 -9.46
CA LEU A 101 -9.59 12.64 -8.29
C LEU A 101 -10.79 12.41 -7.33
N GLY A 102 -10.49 12.04 -6.08
CA GLY A 102 -11.49 11.83 -5.03
C GLY A 102 -12.38 10.58 -5.17
N LYS A 103 -12.06 9.63 -6.07
CA LYS A 103 -12.94 8.48 -6.36
C LYS A 103 -12.41 7.10 -5.97
N GLY A 104 -11.13 6.95 -5.61
CA GLY A 104 -10.55 5.61 -5.57
C GLY A 104 -10.34 5.10 -6.98
N ALA A 105 -9.12 5.10 -7.51
CA ALA A 105 -8.88 4.60 -8.87
C ALA A 105 -7.62 3.76 -8.96
N SER A 106 -7.56 2.91 -9.99
CA SER A 106 -6.36 2.23 -10.48
C SER A 106 -5.37 3.26 -11.02
N VAL A 107 -4.58 3.87 -10.13
CA VAL A 107 -3.54 4.84 -10.45
C VAL A 107 -2.23 4.09 -10.73
N ARG A 108 -1.49 4.54 -11.75
CA ARG A 108 -0.19 3.99 -12.11
C ARG A 108 0.92 4.84 -11.51
N TYR A 109 1.78 4.22 -10.70
CA TYR A 109 2.93 4.86 -10.09
C TYR A 109 4.22 4.12 -10.53
N PRO A 110 5.20 4.83 -11.13
CA PRO A 110 6.52 4.24 -11.37
C PRO A 110 7.14 3.75 -10.06
N ALA A 111 7.69 2.54 -10.04
CA ALA A 111 8.21 1.91 -8.83
C ALA A 111 9.28 2.78 -8.16
N ASP A 112 10.28 3.25 -8.91
CA ASP A 112 11.36 4.10 -8.38
C ASP A 112 10.84 5.39 -7.75
N TRP A 113 9.85 6.03 -8.39
CA TRP A 113 9.24 7.24 -7.84
C TRP A 113 8.51 6.92 -6.54
N LEU A 114 7.71 5.86 -6.52
CA LEU A 114 6.96 5.44 -5.35
C LEU A 114 7.90 5.15 -4.19
N HIS A 115 8.97 4.36 -4.44
CA HIS A 115 10.10 4.12 -3.54
C HIS A 115 10.69 5.41 -2.96
N SER A 116 10.85 6.47 -3.77
CA SER A 116 11.39 7.76 -3.29
C SER A 116 10.48 8.50 -2.29
N LYS A 117 9.18 8.19 -2.25
CA LYS A 117 8.19 8.85 -1.37
C LYS A 117 7.95 8.13 -0.05
N LEU A 118 8.85 7.22 0.29
CA LEU A 118 8.70 6.29 1.41
C LEU A 118 9.87 6.41 2.38
N PRO A 119 9.90 7.47 3.19
CA PRO A 119 10.98 7.64 4.16
C PRO A 119 10.83 6.63 5.31
N GLY A 120 11.88 5.84 5.56
CA GLY A 120 12.03 5.09 6.81
C GLY A 120 11.39 3.71 6.88
N GLY A 121 10.77 3.23 5.81
CA GLY A 121 10.32 1.85 5.72
C GLY A 121 8.80 1.70 5.78
N TRP A 122 8.27 1.38 4.63
CA TRP A 122 6.96 0.83 4.39
C TRP A 122 6.62 -0.32 5.34
N GLY A 123 5.47 -0.21 6.01
CA GLY A 123 4.75 -1.37 6.52
C GLY A 123 3.88 -1.89 5.37
N TRP A 124 4.25 -3.02 4.81
CA TRP A 124 3.43 -3.72 3.83
C TRP A 124 2.62 -4.74 4.58
N TYR A 125 1.31 -4.72 4.38
CA TYR A 125 0.47 -5.84 4.73
C TYR A 125 0.02 -6.52 3.43
N TYR A 126 0.23 -7.82 3.38
CA TYR A 126 -0.31 -8.70 2.36
C TYR A 126 -0.68 -10.00 3.06
N TYR A 127 -1.59 -10.74 2.47
CA TYR A 127 -1.90 -12.05 2.99
C TYR A 127 -1.07 -13.13 2.31
N TRP A 128 -0.70 -14.16 3.07
CA TRP A 128 0.04 -15.30 2.54
C TRP A 128 -0.53 -16.59 3.13
N LYS A 129 -0.63 -17.62 2.29
CA LYS A 129 -1.04 -18.96 2.74
C LYS A 129 0.09 -19.57 3.55
N ARG A 130 -0.16 -19.93 4.81
CA ARG A 130 0.84 -20.64 5.62
C ARG A 130 1.23 -21.95 4.89
N PRO A 131 2.52 -22.31 4.84
CA PRO A 131 2.93 -23.60 4.31
C PRO A 131 2.26 -24.77 5.04
#